data_AF-A0A084BAJ4-F1
#
_entry.id   AF-A0A084BAJ4-F1
#
_cell.length_a   1.000
_cell.length_b   1.000
_cell.length_c   1.000
_cell.angle_alpha   90.00
_cell.angle_beta   90.00
_cell.angle_gamma   90.00
#
_symmetry.space_group_name_H-M   'P 1'
#
loop_
_entity.id
_entity.type
_entity.pdbx_description
1 polymer ?
#
loop_
_entity_poly.entity_id
_entity_poly.type
_entity_poly.pdbx_seq_one_letter_code
_entity_poly.pdbx_strand_id
1 'polypeptide(L)'
;MRSIFGFSLWALAAALDFQWTHEGQEYWATEIDRIDKGNDHFNLSRHIGQEGLGYFSIGDVDWPQFCRTLHGDGYEPGAYVVAEISGQFVIAKAYQLMEDPAQAFMEGMVPGCNDSYKASPGGKIPVPPAVGGEGPLAGLRFALKDLYHLKGVKTTAGSRSWHAAFPPQNHTSGIVLKTLAAGALVVGKTKTTAFALTNTRNGWEVDYHDPFNFRGDGYTSTGGSSSGSLAAAVAYDWVDFSIGSDTGGSVRGPATRGGVYGYRPSQGILDLEGVVPCVLSLDTPGFFARSPAIFSKLFDAWAVGTELDIAADSFSMPRSIIYRKEDDSLAPEIRTEVDAFFQKVENHFHMSPSSLSLGETWMENVVNETFDEYFATVYLDLNSRESWDLNGVPLFEAFGELTNGAAPPVDPSVNLTWTNGQNETIRARYNESLRRGQEFRDFYSEYILPTDNTTCSESILASTYEDALPQNRQTLIPFGVTGGSATGPFWSTVPPSFGGVSEIIVPFGQMPYWSNYTRRTEYRPLSASFQAARGCDAVLFRLVDKLAEVGIISEVQTGSLAYSL
;
A
#
# COMPACT_ATOMS: atom_id res chain seq x y z
N MET A 1 -5.26 28.18 -45.52
CA MET A 1 -4.44 29.36 -45.21
C MET A 1 -3.92 29.21 -43.78
N ARG A 2 -2.64 29.54 -43.59
CA ARG A 2 -1.84 29.58 -42.34
C ARG A 2 -2.59 30.36 -41.23
N SER A 3 -2.43 30.19 -39.91
CA SER A 3 -1.25 29.84 -39.09
C SER A 3 -1.60 29.64 -37.59
N ILE A 4 -1.01 28.59 -36.98
CA ILE A 4 -0.13 28.59 -35.78
C ILE A 4 -0.73 29.00 -34.41
N PHE A 5 -0.93 28.03 -33.51
CA PHE A 5 -0.16 27.82 -32.25
C PHE A 5 -0.25 26.34 -31.84
N GLY A 6 0.91 25.75 -31.55
CA GLY A 6 1.26 24.33 -31.74
C GLY A 6 0.77 23.35 -30.69
N PHE A 7 0.32 22.20 -31.20
CA PHE A 7 0.01 20.97 -30.50
C PHE A 7 1.22 19.99 -30.58
N SER A 8 1.51 19.36 -29.45
CA SER A 8 1.80 17.92 -29.24
C SER A 8 2.96 17.17 -29.94
N LEU A 9 3.38 16.11 -29.23
CA LEU A 9 4.30 14.99 -29.55
C LEU A 9 5.78 15.22 -29.27
N TRP A 10 6.29 14.58 -28.21
CA TRP A 10 7.42 13.63 -28.29
C TRP A 10 7.24 12.55 -27.21
N ALA A 11 6.31 11.63 -27.48
CA ALA A 11 6.36 10.28 -26.95
C ALA A 11 6.69 9.38 -28.16
N LEU A 12 7.97 9.08 -28.31
CA LEU A 12 8.47 8.01 -29.16
C LEU A 12 9.70 7.44 -28.45
N ALA A 13 9.45 6.70 -27.36
CA ALA A 13 10.45 5.85 -26.73
C ALA A 13 10.58 4.58 -27.58
N ALA A 14 11.26 4.75 -28.71
CA ALA A 14 11.77 3.69 -29.54
C ALA A 14 13.08 4.22 -30.14
N ALA A 15 14.20 3.76 -29.59
CA ALA A 15 15.53 3.76 -30.20
C ALA A 15 15.88 4.97 -31.10
N LEU A 16 16.21 6.12 -30.51
CA LEU A 16 16.92 7.19 -31.22
C LEU A 16 17.90 7.89 -30.25
N ASP A 17 19.18 7.89 -30.63
CA ASP A 17 20.24 8.68 -30.00
C ASP A 17 19.86 10.17 -30.05
N PHE A 18 19.67 10.78 -28.89
CA PHE A 18 19.51 12.23 -28.79
C PHE A 18 20.73 12.81 -28.07
N GLN A 19 21.38 13.76 -28.75
CA GLN A 19 22.41 14.63 -28.19
C GLN A 19 21.77 15.96 -27.81
N TRP A 20 22.00 16.46 -26.59
CA TRP A 20 21.67 17.85 -26.27
C TRP A 20 22.81 18.53 -25.52
N THR A 21 22.87 19.85 -25.64
CA THR A 21 23.84 20.70 -24.95
C THR A 21 23.14 21.65 -23.98
N HIS A 22 23.56 21.66 -22.71
CA HIS A 22 23.17 22.67 -21.73
C HIS A 22 24.43 23.16 -20.99
N GLU A 23 24.63 24.48 -20.88
CA GLU A 23 25.79 25.11 -20.22
C GLU A 23 27.17 24.62 -20.69
N GLY A 24 27.30 24.21 -21.95
CA GLY A 24 28.57 23.71 -22.52
C GLY A 24 28.90 22.26 -22.19
N GLN A 25 27.97 21.51 -21.61
CA GLN A 25 28.07 20.05 -21.43
C GLN A 25 27.23 19.31 -22.47
N GLU A 26 27.78 18.21 -23.01
CA GLU A 26 27.10 17.31 -23.94
C GLU A 26 26.49 16.12 -23.19
N TYR A 27 25.23 15.82 -23.49
CA TYR A 27 24.47 14.71 -22.90
C TYR A 27 24.04 13.72 -23.99
N TRP A 28 24.15 12.42 -23.68
CA TRP A 28 23.79 11.32 -24.57
C TRP A 28 22.93 10.29 -23.82
N ALA A 29 21.90 9.75 -24.48
CA ALA A 29 21.08 8.67 -23.93
C ALA A 29 21.28 7.39 -24.77
N THR A 30 21.59 6.26 -24.12
CA THR A 30 21.79 4.96 -24.79
C THR A 30 21.23 3.81 -23.95
N GLU A 31 20.84 2.73 -24.62
CA GLU A 31 20.46 1.45 -23.99
C GLU A 31 21.72 0.59 -23.80
N ILE A 32 21.86 -0.07 -22.65
CA ILE A 32 22.99 -0.96 -22.36
C ILE A 32 22.48 -2.39 -22.16
N ASP A 33 22.72 -3.23 -23.16
CA ASP A 33 22.41 -4.67 -23.16
C ASP A 33 23.54 -5.46 -22.48
N ARG A 34 23.69 -5.34 -21.15
CA ARG A 34 24.58 -6.14 -20.28
C ARG A 34 26.10 -6.07 -20.59
N ILE A 35 26.92 -5.78 -19.57
CA ILE A 35 28.39 -5.86 -19.70
C ILE A 35 28.90 -7.19 -19.13
N ASP A 36 29.35 -8.10 -19.99
CA ASP A 36 30.03 -9.34 -19.55
C ASP A 36 31.50 -9.05 -19.16
N LYS A 37 31.92 -9.61 -18.00
CA LYS A 37 33.33 -9.64 -17.53
C LYS A 37 34.21 -10.43 -18.50
N GLY A 38 34.72 -9.78 -19.54
CA GLY A 38 35.63 -10.41 -20.49
C GLY A 38 36.12 -9.52 -21.63
N ASN A 39 35.45 -8.39 -21.90
CA ASN A 39 35.88 -7.40 -22.87
C ASN A 39 35.89 -6.00 -22.21
N ASP A 40 37.08 -5.45 -21.98
CA ASP A 40 37.29 -4.10 -21.40
C ASP A 40 36.93 -2.95 -22.37
N HIS A 41 36.10 -3.23 -23.38
CA HIS A 41 35.77 -2.30 -24.46
C HIS A 41 34.26 -2.29 -24.72
N PHE A 42 33.64 -1.15 -24.41
CA PHE A 42 32.28 -0.81 -24.86
C PHE A 42 32.34 -0.44 -26.35
N ASN A 43 31.50 -1.07 -27.18
CA ASN A 43 31.47 -0.80 -28.61
C ASN A 43 30.17 -0.05 -28.97
N LEU A 44 30.22 1.29 -28.95
CA LEU A 44 29.13 2.20 -29.39
C LEU A 44 28.85 2.13 -30.91
N SER A 45 29.57 1.29 -31.66
CA SER A 45 29.52 1.24 -33.13
C SER A 45 28.16 0.90 -33.75
N ARG A 46 27.18 0.44 -32.95
CA ARG A 46 25.87 0.12 -33.49
C ARG A 46 24.93 1.32 -33.58
N HIS A 47 25.20 2.43 -32.89
CA HIS A 47 24.23 3.53 -32.72
C HIS A 47 24.82 4.90 -33.10
N ILE A 48 26.12 5.13 -32.91
CA ILE A 48 26.77 6.36 -33.37
C ILE A 48 27.32 6.13 -34.79
N GLY A 49 26.79 6.88 -35.76
CA GLY A 49 27.21 6.82 -37.17
C GLY A 49 28.73 6.93 -37.36
N GLN A 50 29.23 6.32 -38.43
CA GLN A 50 30.65 6.00 -38.73
C GLN A 50 31.69 7.13 -38.72
N GLU A 51 31.36 8.37 -38.35
CA GLU A 51 32.32 9.47 -38.31
C GLU A 51 32.71 9.82 -36.86
N GLY A 52 33.55 8.97 -36.27
CA GLY A 52 34.07 9.19 -34.92
C GLY A 52 34.56 7.90 -34.27
N LEU A 53 35.56 7.24 -34.87
CA LEU A 53 36.20 6.06 -34.28
C LEU A 53 36.96 6.44 -33.00
N GLY A 54 36.29 6.34 -31.87
CA GLY A 54 36.90 6.28 -30.54
C GLY A 54 36.58 4.93 -29.91
N TYR A 55 37.59 4.08 -29.72
CA TYR A 55 37.49 3.00 -28.74
C TYR A 55 37.63 3.64 -27.36
N PHE A 56 36.58 3.61 -26.54
CA PHE A 56 36.68 4.08 -25.17
C PHE A 56 37.25 2.95 -24.30
N SER A 57 38.43 3.18 -23.74
CA SER A 57 38.94 2.40 -22.62
C SER A 57 38.30 2.95 -21.35
N ILE A 58 37.74 2.08 -20.51
CA ILE A 58 37.25 2.41 -19.15
C ILE A 58 38.44 2.64 -18.20
N GLY A 59 39.55 3.19 -18.71
CA GLY A 59 40.85 3.26 -18.04
C GLY A 59 41.10 4.52 -17.21
N ASP A 60 40.42 5.64 -17.49
CA ASP A 60 40.75 6.95 -16.89
C ASP A 60 39.55 7.70 -16.29
N VAL A 61 38.49 6.98 -15.89
CA VAL A 61 37.43 7.57 -15.05
C VAL A 61 37.91 7.50 -13.61
N ASP A 62 38.33 8.63 -13.06
CA ASP A 62 38.42 8.79 -11.60
C ASP A 62 36.98 8.75 -11.08
N TRP A 63 36.65 7.74 -10.26
CA TRP A 63 35.28 7.46 -9.79
C TRP A 63 34.99 8.00 -8.38
N PRO A 64 34.74 9.30 -8.20
CA PRO A 64 34.16 9.76 -6.95
C PRO A 64 32.88 10.58 -7.19
N GLN A 65 31.76 9.95 -7.60
CA GLN A 65 30.39 10.38 -7.21
C GLN A 65 29.20 9.61 -7.80
N PHE A 66 29.41 8.47 -8.46
CA PHE A 66 28.33 7.51 -8.72
C PHE A 66 28.76 6.15 -8.18
N CYS A 67 27.92 5.57 -7.34
CA CYS A 67 28.23 4.45 -6.47
C CYS A 67 28.70 3.23 -7.29
N ARG A 68 29.95 2.78 -7.10
CA ARG A 68 30.46 1.49 -7.62
C ARG A 68 29.86 0.27 -6.89
N THR A 69 28.60 0.31 -6.49
CA THR A 69 27.99 -0.72 -5.67
C THR A 69 26.52 -0.90 -6.01
N LEU A 70 26.27 -1.54 -7.15
CA LEU A 70 25.17 -2.47 -7.34
C LEU A 70 25.81 -3.72 -7.95
N HIS A 71 26.24 -4.62 -7.06
CA HIS A 71 26.87 -5.91 -7.35
C HIS A 71 28.23 -5.85 -8.08
N GLY A 72 29.15 -6.73 -7.72
CA GLY A 72 30.52 -6.74 -8.27
C GLY A 72 30.63 -7.16 -9.74
N ASP A 73 29.57 -7.01 -10.55
CA ASP A 73 29.34 -7.65 -11.84
C ASP A 73 28.68 -6.69 -12.86
N GLY A 74 29.38 -5.64 -13.30
CA GLY A 74 28.93 -4.81 -14.45
C GLY A 74 27.66 -3.96 -14.22
N TYR A 75 27.14 -3.36 -15.29
CA TYR A 75 25.87 -2.61 -15.25
C TYR A 75 24.70 -3.56 -15.52
N GLU A 76 23.61 -3.42 -14.76
CA GLU A 76 22.34 -4.11 -15.03
C GLU A 76 21.78 -3.70 -16.41
N PRO A 77 21.07 -4.59 -17.13
CA PRO A 77 20.35 -4.20 -18.34
C PRO A 77 19.39 -3.03 -18.08
N GLY A 78 19.39 -2.03 -18.96
CA GLY A 78 18.47 -0.91 -18.86
C GLY A 78 18.88 0.34 -19.64
N ALA A 79 18.06 1.38 -19.50
CA ALA A 79 18.32 2.69 -20.08
C ALA A 79 19.26 3.51 -19.19
N TYR A 80 20.30 4.08 -19.79
CA TYR A 80 21.29 4.92 -19.09
C TYR A 80 21.50 6.25 -19.81
N VAL A 81 21.76 7.29 -19.01
CA VAL A 81 22.26 8.58 -19.48
C VAL A 81 23.76 8.61 -19.24
N VAL A 82 24.51 9.00 -20.28
CA VAL A 82 25.95 9.25 -20.21
C VAL A 82 26.18 10.74 -20.38
N ALA A 83 26.86 11.36 -19.41
CA ALA A 83 27.18 12.78 -19.42
C ALA A 83 28.67 13.01 -19.20
N GLU A 84 29.27 13.96 -19.92
CA GLU A 84 30.63 14.43 -19.62
C GLU A 84 30.58 15.64 -18.68
N ILE A 85 31.14 15.49 -17.48
CA ILE A 85 31.20 16.53 -16.46
C ILE A 85 32.67 16.77 -16.13
N SER A 86 33.18 17.95 -16.49
CA SER A 86 34.56 18.37 -16.19
C SER A 86 35.64 17.38 -16.69
N GLY A 87 35.44 16.79 -17.87
CA GLY A 87 36.37 15.81 -18.45
C GLY A 87 36.20 14.37 -17.95
N GLN A 88 35.16 14.10 -17.14
CA GLN A 88 34.83 12.76 -16.67
C GLN A 88 33.46 12.32 -17.19
N PHE A 89 33.35 11.08 -17.66
CA PHE A 89 32.07 10.50 -18.05
C PHE A 89 31.35 9.92 -16.84
N VAL A 90 30.09 10.32 -16.66
CA VAL A 90 29.17 9.80 -15.64
C VAL A 90 28.08 9.02 -16.34
N ILE A 91 27.89 7.77 -15.93
CA ILE A 91 26.79 6.90 -16.39
C ILE A 91 25.78 6.78 -15.25
N ALA A 92 24.53 7.13 -15.52
CA ALA A 92 23.43 7.07 -14.55
C ALA A 92 22.21 6.37 -15.16
N LYS A 93 21.45 5.63 -14.35
CA LYS A 93 20.20 5.00 -14.81
C LYS A 93 19.19 6.10 -15.19
N ALA A 94 18.54 5.93 -16.33
CA ALA A 94 17.56 6.88 -16.83
C ALA A 94 16.21 6.68 -16.12
N TYR A 95 15.57 7.77 -15.72
CA TYR A 95 14.23 7.77 -15.14
C TYR A 95 13.33 8.74 -15.91
N GLN A 96 12.09 8.33 -16.16
CA GLN A 96 11.06 9.26 -16.60
C GLN A 96 10.55 10.02 -15.37
N LEU A 97 10.59 11.35 -15.40
CA LEU A 97 10.08 12.17 -14.30
C LEU A 97 8.60 12.48 -14.51
N MET A 98 7.74 11.95 -13.64
CA MET A 98 6.29 12.10 -13.69
C MET A 98 5.78 13.12 -12.68
N GLU A 99 4.71 13.81 -13.04
CA GLU A 99 3.96 14.66 -12.11
C GLU A 99 3.05 13.82 -11.21
N ASP A 100 2.71 14.34 -10.02
CA ASP A 100 1.81 13.69 -9.06
C ASP A 100 0.49 14.49 -8.87
N PRO A 101 -0.40 14.54 -9.88
CA PRO A 101 -1.66 15.28 -9.78
C PRO A 101 -2.62 14.73 -8.70
N ALA A 102 -2.52 13.44 -8.35
CA ALA A 102 -3.29 12.86 -7.24
C ALA A 102 -2.73 13.25 -5.86
N GLN A 103 -1.53 13.85 -5.82
CA GLN A 103 -0.78 14.15 -4.59
C GLN A 103 -0.62 12.91 -3.71
N ALA A 104 -0.39 11.75 -4.31
CA ALA A 104 -0.27 10.46 -3.65
C ALA A 104 1.05 10.30 -2.88
N PHE A 105 2.09 11.03 -3.28
CA PHE A 105 3.45 10.87 -2.77
C PHE A 105 3.83 11.96 -1.76
N MET A 106 4.61 11.55 -0.77
CA MET A 106 5.44 12.45 0.03
C MET A 106 6.63 12.92 -0.81
N GLU A 107 7.29 11.97 -1.48
CA GLU A 107 8.49 12.21 -2.27
C GLU A 107 8.78 11.03 -3.21
N GLY A 108 9.32 11.32 -4.39
CA GLY A 108 9.84 10.30 -5.31
C GLY A 108 11.19 9.74 -4.85
N MET A 109 11.47 8.47 -5.12
CA MET A 109 12.68 7.79 -4.63
C MET A 109 13.60 7.37 -5.77
N VAL A 110 14.89 7.72 -5.67
CA VAL A 110 15.94 7.20 -6.54
C VAL A 110 16.93 6.36 -5.72
N PRO A 111 17.43 5.23 -6.25
CA PRO A 111 18.50 4.47 -5.62
C PRO A 111 19.76 5.33 -5.39
N GLY A 112 20.38 5.14 -4.23
CA GLY A 112 21.67 5.71 -3.84
C GLY A 112 22.76 4.64 -3.77
N CYS A 113 23.79 4.88 -2.96
CA CYS A 113 24.91 3.93 -2.79
C CYS A 113 24.61 2.93 -1.70
N ASN A 114 25.17 1.71 -1.80
CA ASN A 114 25.15 0.72 -0.72
C ASN A 114 23.71 0.46 -0.23
N ASP A 115 22.81 0.18 -1.18
CA ASP A 115 21.39 -0.11 -0.94
C ASP A 115 20.60 1.03 -0.27
N SER A 116 21.14 2.26 -0.32
CA SER A 116 20.44 3.46 0.14
C SER A 116 19.53 4.01 -0.95
N TYR A 117 18.72 5.00 -0.58
CA TYR A 117 17.86 5.78 -1.44
C TYR A 117 18.11 7.27 -1.21
N LYS A 118 17.63 8.09 -2.15
CA LYS A 118 17.60 9.54 -2.06
C LYS A 118 16.28 10.07 -2.59
N ALA A 119 15.91 11.24 -2.09
CA ALA A 119 14.88 12.09 -2.62
C ALA A 119 15.07 12.38 -4.12
N SER A 120 13.99 12.30 -4.89
CA SER A 120 13.95 12.73 -6.29
C SER A 120 14.04 14.26 -6.40
N PRO A 121 14.91 14.82 -7.28
CA PRO A 121 14.99 16.26 -7.48
C PRO A 121 13.68 16.89 -7.95
N GLY A 122 13.37 18.07 -7.42
CA GLY A 122 12.27 18.91 -7.91
C GLY A 122 10.85 18.38 -7.61
N GLY A 123 10.71 17.41 -6.70
CA GLY A 123 9.41 16.91 -6.25
C GLY A 123 8.67 16.02 -7.26
N LYS A 124 9.32 15.65 -8.38
CA LYS A 124 8.75 14.75 -9.39
C LYS A 124 8.95 13.28 -9.00
N ILE A 125 8.10 12.40 -9.51
CA ILE A 125 8.22 10.96 -9.25
C ILE A 125 9.08 10.31 -10.34
N PRO A 126 10.24 9.73 -9.98
CA PRO A 126 11.11 9.06 -10.92
C PRO A 126 10.56 7.67 -11.21
N VAL A 127 10.26 7.41 -12.48
CA VAL A 127 9.76 6.13 -12.96
C VAL A 127 10.90 5.43 -13.71
N PRO A 128 11.49 4.36 -13.13
CA PRO A 128 12.51 3.59 -13.83
C PRO A 128 11.90 2.85 -15.02
N PRO A 129 12.65 2.52 -16.08
CA PRO A 129 12.16 1.61 -17.12
C PRO A 129 11.74 0.26 -16.51
N ALA A 130 10.68 -0.35 -17.05
CA ALA A 130 10.16 -1.65 -16.59
C ALA A 130 10.97 -2.85 -17.15
N VAL A 131 12.25 -2.61 -17.45
CA VAL A 131 13.12 -3.59 -18.11
C VAL A 131 14.25 -3.96 -17.15
N GLY A 132 14.51 -5.26 -17.02
CA GLY A 132 15.63 -5.80 -16.25
C GLY A 132 15.26 -6.27 -14.83
N GLY A 133 16.25 -6.87 -14.17
CA GLY A 133 16.13 -7.49 -12.86
C GLY A 133 15.98 -9.02 -12.90
N GLU A 134 16.24 -9.66 -11.77
CA GLU A 134 15.98 -11.08 -11.53
C GLU A 134 14.93 -11.23 -10.42
N GLY A 135 14.18 -12.32 -10.45
CA GLY A 135 13.18 -12.64 -9.43
C GLY A 135 11.72 -12.51 -9.89
N PRO A 136 10.77 -12.95 -9.05
CA PRO A 136 9.35 -13.09 -9.43
C PRO A 136 8.62 -11.76 -9.63
N LEU A 137 9.16 -10.65 -9.11
CA LEU A 137 8.62 -9.30 -9.25
C LEU A 137 9.49 -8.39 -10.14
N ALA A 138 10.44 -8.97 -10.89
CA ALA A 138 11.30 -8.22 -11.80
C ALA A 138 10.50 -7.34 -12.76
N GLY A 139 10.91 -6.07 -12.87
CA GLY A 139 10.27 -5.07 -13.74
C GLY A 139 9.01 -4.41 -13.16
N LEU A 140 8.45 -4.92 -12.05
CA LEU A 140 7.30 -4.31 -11.39
C LEU A 140 7.74 -3.12 -10.53
N ARG A 141 6.94 -2.06 -10.53
CA ARG A 141 7.16 -0.81 -9.82
C ARG A 141 6.16 -0.65 -8.69
N PHE A 142 6.63 -0.20 -7.54
CA PHE A 142 5.76 -0.02 -6.38
C PHE A 142 5.92 1.29 -5.64
N ALA A 143 4.80 1.75 -5.12
CA ALA A 143 4.70 2.90 -4.24
C ALA A 143 4.68 2.44 -2.77
N LEU A 144 5.37 3.13 -1.87
CA LEU A 144 5.63 2.64 -0.51
C LEU A 144 5.08 3.58 0.57
N LYS A 145 4.13 3.14 1.39
CA LYS A 145 3.59 3.95 2.49
C LYS A 145 4.69 4.55 3.37
N ASP A 146 4.55 5.82 3.74
CA ASP A 146 5.55 6.53 4.52
C ASP A 146 5.55 6.21 6.04
N LEU A 147 5.42 4.93 6.36
CA LEU A 147 5.74 4.33 7.65
C LEU A 147 6.95 3.39 7.56
N TYR A 148 7.23 2.88 6.36
CA TYR A 148 8.34 1.96 6.10
C TYR A 148 9.63 2.73 5.94
N HIS A 149 10.68 2.25 6.59
CA HIS A 149 12.03 2.78 6.46
C HIS A 149 12.62 2.40 5.11
N LEU A 150 13.25 3.37 4.46
CA LEU A 150 14.17 3.17 3.35
C LEU A 150 15.51 3.78 3.76
N LYS A 151 16.57 2.97 3.70
CA LYS A 151 17.92 3.42 4.04
C LYS A 151 18.29 4.67 3.26
N GLY A 152 18.84 5.68 3.92
CA GLY A 152 19.32 6.93 3.30
C GLY A 152 18.28 8.05 3.17
N VAL A 153 16.99 7.77 3.41
CA VAL A 153 15.93 8.81 3.41
C VAL A 153 15.18 8.83 4.74
N LYS A 154 14.46 9.92 5.00
CA LYS A 154 13.61 10.04 6.19
C LYS A 154 12.30 9.28 5.99
N THR A 155 11.70 8.87 7.10
CA THR A 155 10.31 8.38 7.18
C THR A 155 9.54 9.41 7.98
N THR A 156 8.48 10.01 7.43
CA THR A 156 7.77 11.11 8.11
C THR A 156 6.65 10.62 9.01
N ALA A 157 6.15 9.40 8.80
CA ALA A 157 4.93 8.90 9.45
C ALA A 157 3.74 9.86 9.29
N GLY A 158 3.69 10.63 8.20
CA GLY A 158 2.66 11.64 7.98
C GLY A 158 2.73 12.85 8.93
N SER A 159 3.86 13.08 9.61
CA SER A 159 4.06 14.22 10.53
C SER A 159 5.29 15.05 10.18
N ARG A 160 5.14 16.38 10.14
CA ARG A 160 6.27 17.30 9.92
C ARG A 160 7.18 17.38 11.13
N SER A 161 6.63 17.28 12.33
CA SER A 161 7.40 17.28 13.59
C SER A 161 8.29 16.04 13.67
N TRP A 162 7.77 14.87 13.29
CA TRP A 162 8.57 13.65 13.20
C TRP A 162 9.66 13.76 12.14
N HIS A 163 9.32 14.24 10.94
CA HIS A 163 10.30 14.49 9.90
C HIS A 163 11.41 15.46 10.34
N ALA A 164 11.09 16.50 11.11
CA ALA A 164 12.08 17.44 11.64
C ALA A 164 12.98 16.81 12.70
N ALA A 165 12.40 16.07 13.64
CA ALA A 165 13.09 15.52 14.80
C ALA A 165 14.02 14.34 14.46
N PHE A 166 13.64 13.48 13.51
CA PHE A 166 14.38 12.25 13.23
C PHE A 166 15.28 12.34 11.98
N PRO A 167 16.49 11.74 12.00
CA PRO A 167 17.41 11.72 10.86
C PRO A 167 16.96 10.72 9.77
N PRO A 168 17.62 10.72 8.59
CA PRO A 168 17.44 9.65 7.60
C PRO A 168 17.72 8.27 8.19
N GLN A 169 16.99 7.26 7.70
CA GLN A 169 17.06 5.90 8.22
C GLN A 169 18.35 5.19 7.80
N ASN A 170 18.90 4.36 8.68
CA ASN A 170 20.14 3.61 8.43
C ASN A 170 19.91 2.22 7.84
N HIS A 171 18.65 1.75 7.80
CA HIS A 171 18.23 0.47 7.26
C HIS A 171 16.90 0.60 6.50
N THR A 172 16.57 -0.42 5.73
CA THR A 172 15.31 -0.57 5.00
C THR A 172 14.45 -1.62 5.71
N SER A 173 13.13 -1.42 5.80
CA SER A 173 12.23 -2.37 6.47
C SER A 173 12.33 -3.78 5.90
N GLY A 174 12.16 -4.82 6.73
CA GLY A 174 12.30 -6.22 6.33
C GLY A 174 11.40 -6.60 5.14
N ILE A 175 10.12 -6.27 5.20
CA ILE A 175 9.18 -6.57 4.10
C ILE A 175 9.49 -5.82 2.80
N VAL A 176 10.10 -4.63 2.91
CA VAL A 176 10.52 -3.83 1.76
C VAL A 176 11.78 -4.42 1.14
N LEU A 177 12.75 -4.85 1.95
CA LEU A 177 13.92 -5.59 1.48
C LEU A 177 13.50 -6.87 0.74
N LYS A 178 12.54 -7.62 1.28
CA LYS A 178 11.99 -8.82 0.64
C LYS A 178 11.39 -8.51 -0.74
N THR A 179 10.65 -7.41 -0.84
CA THR A 179 10.03 -6.96 -2.09
C THR A 179 11.08 -6.51 -3.13
N LEU A 180 12.10 -5.77 -2.69
CA LEU A 180 13.22 -5.33 -3.54
C LEU A 180 14.06 -6.52 -4.01
N ALA A 181 14.36 -7.47 -3.10
CA ALA A 181 15.11 -8.68 -3.42
C ALA A 181 14.38 -9.61 -4.41
N ALA A 182 13.05 -9.51 -4.48
CA ALA A 182 12.24 -10.20 -5.48
C ALA A 182 12.25 -9.50 -6.87
N GLY A 183 12.97 -8.39 -7.02
CA GLY A 183 13.20 -7.69 -8.30
C GLY A 183 12.31 -6.46 -8.53
N ALA A 184 11.45 -6.09 -7.58
CA ALA A 184 10.58 -4.93 -7.71
C ALA A 184 11.34 -3.60 -7.48
N LEU A 185 10.84 -2.52 -8.06
CA LEU A 185 11.47 -1.20 -8.03
C LEU A 185 10.60 -0.18 -7.29
N VAL A 186 11.13 0.46 -6.24
CA VAL A 186 10.41 1.52 -5.53
C VAL A 186 10.45 2.83 -6.33
N VAL A 187 9.30 3.49 -6.47
CA VAL A 187 9.18 4.78 -7.20
C VAL A 187 9.06 5.98 -6.26
N GLY A 188 8.56 5.78 -5.04
CA GLY A 188 8.22 6.88 -4.16
C GLY A 188 7.67 6.43 -2.81
N LYS A 189 7.77 7.32 -1.81
CA LYS A 189 7.09 7.17 -0.52
C LYS A 189 5.71 7.82 -0.61
N THR A 190 4.65 7.10 -0.28
CA THR A 190 3.26 7.56 -0.38
C THR A 190 2.76 8.18 0.92
N LYS A 191 1.83 9.13 0.80
CA LYS A 191 1.17 9.78 1.94
C LYS A 191 0.46 8.76 2.83
N THR A 192 0.45 9.06 4.12
CA THR A 192 -0.32 8.38 5.15
C THR A 192 -0.94 9.42 6.06
N THR A 193 -2.07 9.12 6.69
CA THR A 193 -2.51 9.92 7.85
C THR A 193 -1.47 9.82 8.96
N ALA A 194 -1.32 10.88 9.76
CA ALA A 194 -0.28 10.96 10.77
C ALA A 194 -0.32 9.76 11.74
N PHE A 195 0.81 9.06 11.83
CA PHE A 195 1.03 7.83 12.60
C PHE A 195 0.03 6.71 12.32
N ALA A 196 -0.68 6.76 11.19
CA ALA A 196 -1.77 5.86 10.85
C ALA A 196 -2.93 5.78 11.87
N LEU A 197 -3.07 6.77 12.76
CA LEU A 197 -4.03 6.73 13.88
C LEU A 197 -5.46 7.11 13.52
N THR A 198 -5.69 7.58 12.30
CA THR A 198 -7.02 8.02 11.85
C THR A 198 -7.26 7.65 10.39
N ASN A 199 -8.53 7.52 10.04
CA ASN A 199 -8.97 7.61 8.64
C ASN A 199 -8.76 9.05 8.12
N THR A 200 -8.82 9.25 6.81
CA THR A 200 -8.77 10.58 6.15
C THR A 200 -9.79 11.51 6.80
N ARG A 201 -9.38 12.70 7.23
CA ARG A 201 -10.28 13.68 7.87
C ARG A 201 -10.59 14.84 6.93
N ASN A 202 -10.14 14.83 5.67
CA ASN A 202 -10.59 15.76 4.62
C ASN A 202 -10.51 17.24 5.05
N GLY A 203 -9.32 17.71 5.46
CA GLY A 203 -9.04 19.11 5.75
C GLY A 203 -8.89 19.46 7.23
N TRP A 204 -8.89 18.46 8.13
CA TRP A 204 -8.53 18.66 9.54
C TRP A 204 -7.04 18.41 9.81
N GLU A 205 -6.31 17.89 8.82
CA GLU A 205 -4.87 17.65 8.91
C GLU A 205 -4.14 18.98 8.99
N VAL A 206 -3.33 19.16 10.04
CA VAL A 206 -2.42 20.31 10.12
C VAL A 206 -1.10 20.00 9.42
N ASP A 207 -0.72 18.71 9.34
CA ASP A 207 0.52 18.24 8.74
C ASP A 207 0.45 18.13 7.22
N TYR A 208 -0.06 17.01 6.68
CA TYR A 208 -0.16 16.77 5.25
C TYR A 208 -1.60 16.45 4.86
N HIS A 209 -2.12 17.16 3.85
CA HIS A 209 -3.47 16.88 3.36
C HIS A 209 -3.54 15.53 2.65
N ASP A 210 -4.70 14.90 2.81
CA ASP A 210 -5.07 13.67 2.12
C ASP A 210 -4.88 13.77 0.59
N PRO A 211 -4.46 12.68 -0.07
CA PRO A 211 -4.40 12.60 -1.53
C PRO A 211 -5.80 12.61 -2.16
N PHE A 212 -5.86 12.79 -3.47
CA PHE A 212 -7.09 12.68 -4.25
C PHE A 212 -7.33 11.23 -4.69
N ASN A 213 -8.56 10.75 -4.56
CA ASN A 213 -8.98 9.48 -5.14
C ASN A 213 -9.42 9.70 -6.57
N PHE A 214 -8.68 9.20 -7.56
CA PHE A 214 -9.05 9.36 -8.97
C PHE A 214 -10.28 8.58 -9.40
N ARG A 215 -10.82 7.70 -8.54
CA ARG A 215 -12.10 7.01 -8.78
C ARG A 215 -13.30 7.95 -8.71
N GLY A 216 -14.32 7.63 -9.51
CA GLY A 216 -15.57 8.38 -9.57
C GLY A 216 -15.30 9.82 -9.97
N ASP A 217 -15.73 10.75 -9.11
CA ASP A 217 -15.62 12.19 -9.36
C ASP A 217 -14.26 12.83 -9.02
N GLY A 218 -13.25 12.05 -8.58
CA GLY A 218 -11.96 12.60 -8.18
C GLY A 218 -11.93 13.17 -6.75
N TYR A 219 -13.09 13.28 -6.09
CA TYR A 219 -13.28 13.92 -4.78
C TYR A 219 -13.89 12.99 -3.74
N THR A 220 -14.06 11.71 -4.07
CA THR A 220 -14.31 10.68 -3.06
C THR A 220 -13.09 10.54 -2.13
N SER A 221 -13.34 10.19 -0.88
CA SER A 221 -12.25 9.88 0.06
C SER A 221 -11.47 8.66 -0.44
N THR A 222 -10.15 8.69 -0.28
CA THR A 222 -9.31 7.51 -0.49
C THR A 222 -9.47 6.47 0.62
N GLY A 223 -10.12 6.84 1.74
CA GLY A 223 -9.95 6.16 3.01
C GLY A 223 -8.51 6.29 3.52
N GLY A 224 -8.26 5.74 4.70
CA GLY A 224 -6.97 5.78 5.35
C GLY A 224 -6.77 4.60 6.29
N SER A 225 -5.57 4.46 6.83
CA SER A 225 -4.45 5.40 6.75
C SER A 225 -3.55 5.26 5.51
N SER A 226 -3.66 4.17 4.72
CA SER A 226 -2.83 3.96 3.51
C SER A 226 -3.36 4.75 2.30
N SER A 227 -3.72 6.02 2.51
CA SER A 227 -4.40 6.88 1.55
C SER A 227 -3.58 7.12 0.28
N GLY A 228 -2.28 7.41 0.42
CA GLY A 228 -1.39 7.63 -0.72
C GLY A 228 -1.10 6.35 -1.50
N SER A 229 -0.98 5.20 -0.81
CA SER A 229 -0.80 3.91 -1.48
C SER A 229 -1.98 3.57 -2.38
N LEU A 230 -3.20 3.81 -1.90
CA LEU A 230 -4.41 3.65 -2.69
C LEU A 230 -4.46 4.64 -3.87
N ALA A 231 -4.24 5.93 -3.59
CA ALA A 231 -4.25 6.98 -4.61
C ALA A 231 -3.25 6.67 -5.74
N ALA A 232 -2.03 6.23 -5.40
CA ALA A 232 -1.02 5.85 -6.37
C ALA A 232 -1.48 4.67 -7.24
N ALA A 233 -2.07 3.63 -6.63
CA ALA A 233 -2.53 2.45 -7.34
C ALA A 233 -3.66 2.77 -8.35
N VAL A 234 -4.56 3.71 -8.03
CA VAL A 234 -5.69 4.06 -8.92
C VAL A 234 -5.37 5.18 -9.91
N ALA A 235 -4.39 6.04 -9.62
CA ALA A 235 -4.10 7.20 -10.46
C ALA A 235 -3.06 6.92 -11.56
N TYR A 236 -2.16 5.95 -11.36
CA TYR A 236 -0.94 5.84 -12.16
C TYR A 236 -0.72 4.45 -12.74
N ASP A 237 -0.76 4.35 -14.07
CA ASP A 237 -0.51 3.07 -14.78
C ASP A 237 0.92 2.55 -14.58
N TRP A 238 1.86 3.45 -14.27
CA TRP A 238 3.25 3.12 -13.98
C TRP A 238 3.49 2.65 -12.54
N VAL A 239 2.44 2.57 -11.71
CA VAL A 239 2.47 1.91 -10.40
C VAL A 239 1.75 0.57 -10.53
N ASP A 240 2.51 -0.53 -10.47
CA ASP A 240 1.98 -1.89 -10.63
C ASP A 240 1.28 -2.37 -9.35
N PHE A 241 1.84 -2.02 -8.19
CA PHE A 241 1.27 -2.28 -6.87
C PHE A 241 1.73 -1.21 -5.86
N SER A 242 1.13 -1.19 -4.68
CA SER A 242 1.59 -0.33 -3.60
C SER A 242 1.56 -1.05 -2.25
N ILE A 243 2.51 -0.72 -1.38
CA ILE A 243 2.60 -1.25 -0.02
C ILE A 243 1.90 -0.29 0.93
N GLY A 244 1.06 -0.83 1.79
CA GLY A 244 0.36 -0.15 2.88
C GLY A 244 0.54 -0.88 4.20
N SER A 245 -0.17 -0.43 5.23
CA SER A 245 -0.26 -1.13 6.51
C SER A 245 -1.70 -1.14 7.01
N ASP A 246 -2.08 -2.17 7.76
CA ASP A 246 -3.42 -2.35 8.29
C ASP A 246 -3.37 -2.59 9.80
N THR A 247 -4.03 -1.71 10.56
CA THR A 247 -4.20 -1.84 12.02
C THR A 247 -5.64 -2.17 12.35
N GLY A 248 -6.57 -1.32 11.91
CA GLY A 248 -8.02 -1.51 12.07
C GLY A 248 -8.83 -1.53 10.77
N GLY A 249 -8.17 -1.53 9.61
CA GLY A 249 -8.81 -1.41 8.28
C GLY A 249 -8.03 -0.58 7.26
N SER A 250 -6.77 -0.25 7.54
CA SER A 250 -6.02 0.75 6.78
C SER A 250 -5.52 0.30 5.41
N VAL A 251 -5.68 -0.97 5.04
CA VAL A 251 -5.58 -1.47 3.65
C VAL A 251 -6.96 -1.76 3.11
N ARG A 252 -7.80 -2.44 3.88
CA ARG A 252 -9.14 -2.87 3.43
C ARG A 252 -10.07 -1.70 3.08
N GLY A 253 -10.17 -0.72 3.97
CA GLY A 253 -11.01 0.46 3.77
C GLY A 253 -10.62 1.27 2.52
N PRO A 254 -9.33 1.58 2.30
CA PRO A 254 -8.88 2.19 1.06
C PRO A 254 -9.09 1.32 -0.18
N ALA A 255 -8.82 0.01 -0.10
CA ALA A 255 -8.96 -0.90 -1.25
C ALA A 255 -10.40 -0.94 -1.76
N THR A 256 -11.39 -0.99 -0.85
CA THR A 256 -12.82 -0.89 -1.20
C THR A 256 -13.13 0.44 -1.91
N ARG A 257 -12.63 1.57 -1.41
CA ARG A 257 -12.89 2.91 -1.97
C ARG A 257 -12.23 3.15 -3.33
N GLY A 258 -11.05 2.57 -3.56
CA GLY A 258 -10.38 2.63 -4.85
C GLY A 258 -10.78 1.52 -5.82
N GLY A 259 -11.53 0.51 -5.37
CA GLY A 259 -11.88 -0.64 -6.18
C GLY A 259 -10.65 -1.36 -6.70
N VAL A 260 -9.72 -1.68 -5.80
CA VAL A 260 -8.48 -2.40 -6.09
C VAL A 260 -8.38 -3.61 -5.17
N TYR A 261 -7.56 -4.58 -5.56
CA TYR A 261 -7.27 -5.71 -4.69
C TYR A 261 -6.48 -5.21 -3.48
N GLY A 262 -6.85 -5.66 -2.28
CA GLY A 262 -6.16 -5.29 -1.04
C GLY A 262 -5.93 -6.52 -0.17
N TYR A 263 -4.76 -6.61 0.48
CA TYR A 263 -4.43 -7.74 1.35
C TYR A 263 -4.01 -7.28 2.75
N ARG A 264 -4.72 -7.82 3.75
CA ARG A 264 -4.29 -7.87 5.14
C ARG A 264 -3.84 -9.31 5.46
N PRO A 265 -2.55 -9.53 5.78
CA PRO A 265 -2.06 -10.80 6.28
C PRO A 265 -2.63 -11.18 7.64
N SER A 266 -2.58 -12.48 7.93
CA SER A 266 -2.70 -12.99 9.29
C SER A 266 -1.67 -12.32 10.21
N GLN A 267 -2.14 -11.91 11.38
CA GLN A 267 -1.38 -11.04 12.26
C GLN A 267 -0.22 -11.80 12.93
N GLY A 268 0.96 -11.17 12.92
CA GLY A 268 2.20 -11.69 13.51
C GLY A 268 3.04 -12.59 12.59
N ILE A 269 2.61 -12.86 11.35
CA ILE A 269 3.35 -13.73 10.42
C ILE A 269 4.41 -12.97 9.63
N LEU A 270 4.11 -11.75 9.20
CA LEU A 270 5.05 -10.92 8.46
C LEU A 270 5.71 -9.91 9.39
N ASP A 271 7.03 -9.77 9.20
CA ASP A 271 7.86 -8.88 10.00
C ASP A 271 7.54 -7.39 9.78
N LEU A 272 7.64 -6.63 10.87
CA LEU A 272 7.43 -5.18 10.95
C LEU A 272 8.71 -4.43 11.36
N GLU A 273 9.88 -5.07 11.28
CA GLU A 273 11.17 -4.40 11.49
C GLU A 273 11.31 -3.18 10.57
N GLY A 274 11.70 -2.06 11.15
CA GLY A 274 11.85 -0.79 10.43
C GLY A 274 10.52 -0.20 9.98
N VAL A 275 9.42 -0.42 10.69
CA VAL A 275 8.12 0.23 10.44
C VAL A 275 7.77 1.11 11.63
N VAL A 276 7.36 2.36 11.38
CA VAL A 276 6.80 3.21 12.44
C VAL A 276 5.45 2.61 12.87
N PRO A 277 5.31 2.14 14.12
CA PRO A 277 4.12 1.42 14.56
C PRO A 277 2.92 2.36 14.73
N CYS A 278 1.71 1.85 14.52
CA CYS A 278 0.48 2.53 14.90
C CYS A 278 -0.03 1.93 16.22
N VAL A 279 -0.37 0.64 16.18
CA VAL A 279 -0.73 -0.19 17.34
C VAL A 279 -0.06 -1.53 17.11
N LEU A 280 1.15 -1.70 17.64
CA LEU A 280 2.02 -2.84 17.38
C LEU A 280 1.32 -4.19 17.60
N SER A 281 0.41 -4.28 18.57
CA SER A 281 -0.36 -5.49 18.86
C SER A 281 -1.43 -5.84 17.82
N LEU A 282 -1.70 -5.00 16.83
CA LEU A 282 -2.69 -5.19 15.76
C LEU A 282 -2.14 -4.97 14.34
N ASP A 283 -1.01 -4.28 14.24
CA ASP A 283 -0.39 -3.90 12.97
C ASP A 283 -0.04 -5.12 12.11
N THR A 284 -0.29 -4.99 10.81
CA THR A 284 0.27 -5.86 9.77
C THR A 284 0.76 -5.00 8.62
N PRO A 285 1.77 -5.45 7.85
CA PRO A 285 1.96 -4.89 6.52
C PRO A 285 0.76 -5.27 5.64
N GLY A 286 0.68 -4.70 4.45
CA GLY A 286 -0.29 -5.12 3.45
C GLY A 286 0.00 -4.46 2.12
N PHE A 287 -0.76 -4.81 1.10
CA PHE A 287 -0.54 -4.24 -0.23
C PHE A 287 -1.83 -4.11 -1.03
N PHE A 288 -1.71 -3.32 -2.09
CA PHE A 288 -2.74 -3.08 -3.08
C PHE A 288 -2.22 -3.46 -4.47
N ALA A 289 -3.07 -4.05 -5.30
CA ALA A 289 -2.76 -4.26 -6.71
C ALA A 289 -4.01 -4.05 -7.56
N ARG A 290 -3.82 -3.73 -8.84
CA ARG A 290 -4.93 -3.66 -9.81
C ARG A 290 -5.18 -4.98 -10.53
N SER A 291 -4.13 -5.76 -10.74
CA SER A 291 -4.18 -7.03 -11.47
C SER A 291 -4.22 -8.20 -10.48
N PRO A 292 -5.16 -9.15 -10.62
CA PRO A 292 -5.18 -10.34 -9.77
C PRO A 292 -3.90 -11.17 -9.92
N ALA A 293 -3.29 -11.18 -11.11
CA ALA A 293 -2.02 -11.88 -11.34
C ALA A 293 -0.84 -11.25 -10.58
N ILE A 294 -0.77 -9.90 -10.52
CA ILE A 294 0.25 -9.20 -9.73
C ILE A 294 -0.02 -9.40 -8.23
N PHE A 295 -1.30 -9.38 -7.83
CA PHE A 295 -1.72 -9.59 -6.46
C PHE A 295 -1.23 -10.94 -5.91
N SER A 296 -1.44 -12.04 -6.64
CA SER A 296 -0.98 -13.37 -6.25
C SER A 296 0.55 -13.50 -6.30
N LYS A 297 1.22 -12.97 -7.33
CA LYS A 297 2.70 -12.97 -7.39
C LYS A 297 3.34 -12.25 -6.19
N LEU A 298 2.73 -11.15 -5.75
CA LEU A 298 3.23 -10.39 -4.61
C LEU A 298 3.04 -11.16 -3.30
N PHE A 299 1.91 -11.87 -3.15
CA PHE A 299 1.71 -12.78 -2.04
C PHE A 299 2.76 -13.88 -2.02
N ASP A 300 2.99 -14.57 -3.14
CA ASP A 300 3.99 -15.64 -3.22
C ASP A 300 5.37 -15.13 -2.81
N ALA A 301 5.77 -13.94 -3.29
CA ALA A 301 7.04 -13.32 -2.91
C ALA A 301 7.12 -12.99 -1.39
N TRP A 302 6.01 -12.57 -0.79
CA TRP A 302 5.94 -12.30 0.65
C TRP A 302 5.87 -13.57 1.50
N ALA A 303 5.30 -14.65 0.97
CA ALA A 303 5.15 -15.92 1.64
C ALA A 303 6.48 -16.65 1.84
N VAL A 304 7.43 -16.54 0.89
CA VAL A 304 8.72 -17.25 0.92
C VAL A 304 9.40 -17.17 2.29
N GLY A 305 9.68 -18.33 2.89
CA GLY A 305 10.38 -18.42 4.18
C GLY A 305 9.54 -17.96 5.39
N THR A 306 8.21 -17.93 5.26
CA THR A 306 7.27 -17.70 6.36
C THR A 306 6.35 -18.91 6.54
N GLU A 307 5.48 -18.87 7.53
CA GLU A 307 4.43 -19.89 7.72
C GLU A 307 3.42 -19.96 6.56
N LEU A 308 3.41 -18.95 5.68
CA LEU A 308 2.54 -18.88 4.48
C LEU A 308 3.14 -19.59 3.27
N ASP A 309 4.40 -20.01 3.33
CA ASP A 309 5.10 -20.74 2.26
C ASP A 309 4.58 -22.19 2.17
N ILE A 310 3.31 -22.31 1.78
CA ILE A 310 2.56 -23.56 1.75
C ILE A 310 2.36 -23.94 0.28
N ALA A 311 2.70 -25.18 -0.08
CA ALA A 311 2.57 -25.65 -1.46
C ALA A 311 1.13 -25.57 -1.97
N ALA A 312 0.96 -25.19 -3.24
CA ALA A 312 -0.33 -24.94 -3.90
C ALA A 312 -1.35 -26.10 -3.83
N ASP A 313 -0.91 -27.33 -3.57
CA ASP A 313 -1.76 -28.52 -3.48
C ASP A 313 -1.96 -29.01 -2.03
N SER A 314 -1.45 -28.28 -1.03
CA SER A 314 -1.47 -28.72 0.38
C SER A 314 -2.85 -28.69 1.03
N PHE A 315 -3.84 -28.04 0.41
CA PHE A 315 -5.20 -27.98 0.94
C PHE A 315 -6.22 -27.83 -0.18
N SER A 316 -7.42 -28.35 0.07
CA SER A 316 -8.57 -28.17 -0.83
C SER A 316 -9.33 -26.87 -0.51
N MET A 317 -10.08 -26.32 -1.46
CA MET A 317 -10.91 -25.14 -1.20
C MET A 317 -12.03 -25.46 -0.20
N PRO A 318 -12.29 -24.59 0.79
CA PRO A 318 -13.43 -24.72 1.69
C PRO A 318 -14.75 -24.84 0.92
N ARG A 319 -15.67 -25.67 1.42
CA ARG A 319 -17.02 -25.86 0.85
C ARG A 319 -18.10 -25.12 1.66
N SER A 320 -17.71 -24.33 2.64
CA SER A 320 -18.59 -23.49 3.46
C SER A 320 -18.24 -22.03 3.26
N ILE A 321 -19.26 -21.19 3.07
CA ILE A 321 -19.13 -19.74 3.02
C ILE A 321 -20.09 -19.12 4.05
N ILE A 322 -19.58 -18.20 4.86
CA ILE A 322 -20.32 -17.54 5.94
C ILE A 322 -20.52 -16.07 5.56
N TYR A 323 -21.76 -15.60 5.56
CA TYR A 323 -22.10 -14.20 5.39
C TYR A 323 -22.30 -13.50 6.72
N ARG A 324 -21.81 -12.27 6.81
CA ARG A 324 -22.09 -11.39 7.95
C ARG A 324 -23.52 -10.87 7.89
N LYS A 325 -24.29 -11.09 8.97
CA LYS A 325 -25.66 -10.56 9.09
C LYS A 325 -25.67 -9.03 9.17
N GLU A 326 -24.59 -8.41 9.63
CA GLU A 326 -24.46 -6.95 9.68
C GLU A 326 -24.58 -6.29 8.29
N ASP A 327 -24.27 -7.05 7.23
CA ASP A 327 -24.33 -6.63 5.84
C ASP A 327 -25.78 -6.64 5.29
N ASP A 328 -26.76 -7.14 6.05
CA ASP A 328 -28.19 -7.04 5.68
C ASP A 328 -28.71 -5.60 5.66
N SER A 329 -27.92 -4.65 6.19
CA SER A 329 -28.22 -3.22 6.18
C SER A 329 -27.86 -2.48 4.87
N LEU A 330 -27.29 -3.18 3.89
CA LEU A 330 -26.92 -2.60 2.59
C LEU A 330 -28.11 -2.02 1.83
N ALA A 331 -27.86 -0.96 1.05
CA ALA A 331 -28.85 -0.42 0.14
C ALA A 331 -29.27 -1.51 -0.89
N PRO A 332 -30.57 -1.63 -1.24
CA PRO A 332 -31.07 -2.72 -2.09
C PRO A 332 -30.34 -2.88 -3.43
N GLU A 333 -29.92 -1.76 -4.03
CA GLU A 333 -29.21 -1.76 -5.31
C GLU A 333 -27.78 -2.32 -5.17
N ILE A 334 -27.10 -2.04 -4.05
CA ILE A 334 -25.79 -2.61 -3.75
C ILE A 334 -25.93 -4.10 -3.43
N ARG A 335 -26.91 -4.43 -2.57
CA ARG A 335 -27.20 -5.79 -2.14
C ARG A 335 -27.39 -6.73 -3.33
N THR A 336 -28.13 -6.28 -4.35
CA THR A 336 -28.39 -7.04 -5.57
C THR A 336 -27.09 -7.42 -6.30
N GLU A 337 -26.17 -6.46 -6.48
CA GLU A 337 -24.90 -6.71 -7.17
C GLU A 337 -23.96 -7.59 -6.34
N VAL A 338 -23.91 -7.37 -5.02
CA VAL A 338 -23.11 -8.17 -4.09
C VAL A 338 -23.59 -9.62 -4.03
N ASP A 339 -24.90 -9.84 -3.89
CA ASP A 339 -25.49 -11.19 -3.91
C ASP A 339 -25.22 -11.91 -5.24
N ALA A 340 -25.35 -11.19 -6.36
CA ALA A 340 -25.08 -11.75 -7.68
C ALA A 340 -23.61 -12.15 -7.85
N PHE A 341 -22.68 -11.38 -7.27
CA PHE A 341 -21.27 -11.75 -7.24
C PHE A 341 -21.03 -12.98 -6.37
N PHE A 342 -21.52 -12.98 -5.12
CA PHE A 342 -21.33 -14.10 -4.21
C PHE A 342 -21.97 -15.39 -4.72
N GLN A 343 -23.12 -15.33 -5.37
CA GLN A 343 -23.73 -16.50 -6.00
C GLN A 343 -22.83 -17.10 -7.10
N LYS A 344 -22.07 -16.29 -7.85
CA LYS A 344 -21.08 -16.81 -8.82
C LYS A 344 -19.95 -17.56 -8.10
N VAL A 345 -19.47 -17.01 -6.97
CA VAL A 345 -18.44 -17.63 -6.14
C VAL A 345 -18.94 -18.96 -5.56
N GLU A 346 -20.12 -18.96 -4.93
CA GLU A 346 -20.78 -20.15 -4.39
C GLU A 346 -20.87 -21.27 -5.42
N ASN A 347 -21.41 -20.94 -6.60
CA ASN A 347 -21.63 -21.91 -7.67
C ASN A 347 -20.32 -22.48 -8.20
N HIS A 348 -19.29 -21.64 -8.35
CA HIS A 348 -17.99 -22.06 -8.88
C HIS A 348 -17.27 -23.01 -7.92
N PHE A 349 -17.27 -22.70 -6.62
CA PHE A 349 -16.59 -23.51 -5.61
C PHE A 349 -17.49 -24.54 -4.92
N HIS A 350 -18.75 -24.67 -5.35
CA HIS A 350 -19.77 -25.51 -4.71
C HIS A 350 -19.84 -25.28 -3.19
N MET A 351 -19.86 -24.02 -2.78
CA MET A 351 -19.92 -23.64 -1.37
C MET A 351 -21.37 -23.64 -0.88
N SER A 352 -21.57 -24.09 0.36
CA SER A 352 -22.84 -24.03 1.07
C SER A 352 -22.88 -22.75 1.90
N PRO A 353 -23.84 -21.84 1.64
CA PRO A 353 -23.93 -20.58 2.37
C PRO A 353 -24.56 -20.76 3.75
N SER A 354 -24.08 -19.97 4.70
CA SER A 354 -24.65 -19.76 6.02
C SER A 354 -24.49 -18.30 6.43
N SER A 355 -25.08 -17.88 7.54
CA SER A 355 -24.89 -16.51 8.06
C SER A 355 -24.64 -16.48 9.55
N LEU A 356 -23.86 -15.49 9.97
CA LEU A 356 -23.44 -15.30 11.36
C LEU A 356 -23.45 -13.80 11.69
N SER A 357 -23.84 -13.46 12.93
CA SER A 357 -23.68 -12.11 13.49
C SER A 357 -22.57 -12.16 14.54
N LEU A 358 -21.56 -11.30 14.39
CA LEU A 358 -20.44 -11.25 15.33
C LEU A 358 -20.93 -10.88 16.73
N GLY A 359 -21.88 -9.93 16.81
CA GLY A 359 -22.44 -9.48 18.09
C GLY A 359 -23.29 -10.55 18.76
N GLU A 360 -24.12 -11.30 18.01
CA GLU A 360 -24.92 -12.40 18.57
C GLU A 360 -24.02 -13.53 19.05
N THR A 361 -23.06 -13.97 18.22
CA THR A 361 -22.10 -15.03 18.59
C THR A 361 -21.24 -14.62 19.79
N TRP A 362 -20.86 -13.35 19.90
CA TRP A 362 -20.18 -12.83 21.10
C TRP A 362 -21.05 -12.99 22.35
N MET A 363 -22.31 -12.54 22.29
CA MET A 363 -23.22 -12.60 23.44
C MET A 363 -23.59 -14.03 23.87
N GLU A 364 -23.50 -15.00 22.95
CA GLU A 364 -23.72 -16.42 23.24
C GLU A 364 -22.55 -17.06 23.98
N ASN A 365 -21.32 -16.58 23.77
CA ASN A 365 -20.10 -17.23 24.25
C ASN A 365 -19.33 -16.40 25.30
N VAL A 366 -19.64 -15.11 25.43
CA VAL A 366 -19.01 -14.19 26.38
C VAL A 366 -20.06 -13.61 27.33
N VAL A 367 -19.77 -13.69 28.64
CA VAL A 367 -20.71 -13.33 29.71
C VAL A 367 -20.38 -11.95 30.27
N ASN A 368 -21.42 -11.13 30.51
CA ASN A 368 -21.37 -9.84 31.22
C ASN A 368 -20.68 -8.65 30.50
N GLU A 369 -20.51 -8.69 29.18
CA GLU A 369 -20.04 -7.54 28.41
C GLU A 369 -20.57 -7.57 26.98
N THR A 370 -21.13 -6.45 26.51
CA THR A 370 -21.56 -6.37 25.12
C THR A 370 -20.38 -6.17 24.17
N PHE A 371 -20.57 -6.57 22.91
CA PHE A 371 -19.55 -6.42 21.87
C PHE A 371 -19.10 -4.95 21.69
N ASP A 372 -20.05 -4.00 21.75
CA ASP A 372 -19.75 -2.57 21.65
C ASP A 372 -18.96 -2.05 22.87
N GLU A 373 -19.31 -2.48 24.08
CA GLU A 373 -18.58 -2.10 25.31
C GLU A 373 -17.13 -2.62 25.31
N TYR A 374 -16.94 -3.85 24.83
CA TYR A 374 -15.62 -4.46 24.67
C TYR A 374 -14.74 -3.57 23.78
N PHE A 375 -15.18 -3.27 22.56
CA PHE A 375 -14.38 -2.51 21.60
C PHE A 375 -14.22 -1.04 21.99
N ALA A 376 -15.22 -0.43 22.64
CA ALA A 376 -15.11 0.93 23.17
C ALA A 376 -13.97 1.07 24.20
N THR A 377 -13.63 -0.01 24.91
CA THR A 377 -12.57 -0.02 25.92
C THR A 377 -11.25 -0.56 25.38
N VAL A 378 -11.24 -1.78 24.86
CA VAL A 378 -9.99 -2.49 24.51
C VAL A 378 -9.28 -1.80 23.36
N TYR A 379 -10.01 -1.45 22.28
CA TYR A 379 -9.40 -0.75 21.16
C TYR A 379 -8.88 0.63 21.57
N LEU A 380 -9.65 1.38 22.36
CA LEU A 380 -9.23 2.68 22.87
C LEU A 380 -7.94 2.58 23.68
N ASP A 381 -7.86 1.62 24.60
CA ASP A 381 -6.72 1.45 25.48
C ASP A 381 -5.46 1.08 24.69
N LEU A 382 -5.54 0.08 23.81
CA LEU A 382 -4.40 -0.35 22.97
C LEU A 382 -3.96 0.75 22.01
N ASN A 383 -4.91 1.34 21.28
CA ASN A 383 -4.64 2.38 20.29
C ASN A 383 -4.01 3.63 20.93
N SER A 384 -4.49 4.02 22.11
CA SER A 384 -4.00 5.22 22.79
C SER A 384 -2.65 4.99 23.46
N ARG A 385 -2.46 3.84 24.12
CA ARG A 385 -1.22 3.56 24.86
C ARG A 385 -0.05 3.22 23.98
N GLU A 386 -0.21 2.30 23.05
CA GLU A 386 0.91 1.87 22.21
C GLU A 386 1.40 3.00 21.32
N SER A 387 0.47 3.74 20.70
CA SER A 387 0.87 4.87 19.86
C SER A 387 1.52 6.01 20.64
N TRP A 388 1.09 6.26 21.89
CA TRP A 388 1.73 7.24 22.76
C TRP A 388 3.13 6.78 23.16
N ASP A 389 3.29 5.56 23.65
CA ASP A 389 4.56 5.06 24.16
C ASP A 389 5.59 4.88 23.04
N LEU A 390 5.17 4.40 21.87
CA LEU A 390 6.06 4.08 20.74
C LEU A 390 6.35 5.29 19.84
N ASN A 391 5.45 6.28 19.76
CA ASN A 391 5.63 7.43 18.88
C ASN A 391 5.58 8.77 19.62
N GLY A 392 4.59 8.96 20.51
CA GLY A 392 4.40 10.22 21.22
C GLY A 392 5.57 10.57 22.14
N VAL A 393 5.95 9.66 23.05
CA VAL A 393 7.08 9.83 23.96
C VAL A 393 8.38 10.16 23.21
N PRO A 394 8.86 9.33 22.25
CA PRO A 394 10.11 9.63 21.54
C PRO A 394 10.03 10.90 20.70
N LEU A 395 8.87 11.24 20.13
CA LEU A 395 8.71 12.49 19.39
C LEU A 395 8.83 13.71 20.31
N PHE A 396 8.16 13.71 21.47
CA PHE A 396 8.21 14.83 22.40
C PHE A 396 9.64 15.06 22.94
N GLU A 397 10.36 13.98 23.22
CA GLU A 397 11.76 14.04 23.63
C GLU A 397 12.64 14.63 22.52
N ALA A 398 12.67 13.99 21.33
CA ALA A 398 13.54 14.41 20.23
C ALA A 398 13.20 15.80 19.70
N PHE A 399 11.91 16.16 19.61
CA PHE A 399 11.50 17.49 19.19
C PHE A 399 11.82 18.55 20.24
N GLY A 400 11.66 18.23 21.53
CA GLY A 400 12.05 19.09 22.63
C GLY A 400 13.55 19.40 22.60
N GLU A 401 14.40 18.40 22.37
CA GLU A 401 15.84 18.60 22.20
C GLU A 401 16.16 19.52 21.01
N LEU A 402 15.46 19.34 19.88
CA LEU A 402 15.64 20.16 18.68
C LEU A 402 15.21 21.63 18.87
N THR A 403 14.25 21.89 19.77
CA THR A 403 13.54 23.18 19.86
C THR A 403 13.66 23.87 21.21
N ASN A 404 14.64 23.49 22.04
CA ASN A 404 14.84 24.03 23.40
C ASN A 404 13.61 23.84 24.32
N GLY A 405 13.00 22.65 24.26
CA GLY A 405 11.92 22.22 25.15
C GLY A 405 10.50 22.52 24.66
N ALA A 406 10.30 22.93 23.42
CA ALA A 406 8.95 23.13 22.88
C ALA A 406 8.26 21.78 22.58
N ALA A 407 6.94 21.74 22.74
CA ALA A 407 6.14 20.58 22.35
C ALA A 407 5.96 20.52 20.82
N PRO A 408 5.95 19.32 20.20
CA PRO A 408 5.73 19.18 18.77
C PRO A 408 4.30 19.56 18.36
N PRO A 409 4.11 20.30 17.26
CA PRO A 409 2.83 20.36 16.57
C PRO A 409 2.40 18.95 16.12
N VAL A 410 1.13 18.60 16.35
CA VAL A 410 0.56 17.31 16.00
C VAL A 410 -0.86 17.46 15.46
N ASP A 411 -1.26 16.58 14.56
CA ASP A 411 -2.64 16.52 14.06
C ASP A 411 -3.65 16.40 15.21
N PRO A 412 -4.79 17.12 15.16
CA PRO A 412 -5.78 17.12 16.25
C PRO A 412 -6.23 15.72 16.67
N SER A 413 -6.42 14.79 15.72
CA SER A 413 -6.81 13.42 16.02
C SER A 413 -5.72 12.62 16.72
N VAL A 414 -4.45 12.85 16.35
CA VAL A 414 -3.29 12.25 17.02
C VAL A 414 -3.19 12.78 18.44
N ASN A 415 -3.33 14.11 18.60
CA ASN A 415 -3.29 14.76 19.91
C ASN A 415 -4.37 14.22 20.87
N LEU A 416 -5.58 13.99 20.38
CA LEU A 416 -6.66 13.39 21.16
C LEU A 416 -6.28 11.98 21.64
N THR A 417 -5.81 11.13 20.72
CA THR A 417 -5.38 9.75 21.02
C THR A 417 -4.22 9.73 22.02
N TRP A 418 -3.23 10.60 21.87
CA TRP A 418 -2.08 10.68 22.78
C TRP A 418 -2.41 11.30 24.14
N THR A 419 -3.39 12.20 24.20
CA THR A 419 -3.93 12.70 25.48
C THR A 419 -4.61 11.56 26.25
N ASN A 420 -5.38 10.72 25.55
CA ASN A 420 -5.94 9.49 26.13
C ASN A 420 -4.83 8.53 26.55
N GLY A 421 -3.77 8.42 25.75
CA GLY A 421 -2.60 7.61 26.08
C GLY A 421 -2.03 7.99 27.44
N GLN A 422 -1.88 9.28 27.74
CA GLN A 422 -1.36 9.78 29.01
C GLN A 422 -2.31 9.61 30.21
N ASN A 423 -3.57 9.20 30.00
CA ASN A 423 -4.53 9.05 31.08
C ASN A 423 -4.18 7.85 31.99
N GLU A 424 -4.08 8.09 33.30
CA GLU A 424 -3.70 7.06 34.28
C GLU A 424 -4.68 5.88 34.36
N THR A 425 -5.98 6.08 34.08
CA THR A 425 -6.93 4.97 34.02
C THR A 425 -6.66 4.08 32.82
N ILE A 426 -6.42 4.66 31.65
CA ILE A 426 -6.07 3.91 30.44
C ILE A 426 -4.74 3.17 30.65
N ARG A 427 -3.75 3.83 31.23
CA ARG A 427 -2.45 3.23 31.57
C ARG A 427 -2.60 2.04 32.52
N ALA A 428 -3.43 2.15 33.56
CA ALA A 428 -3.67 1.08 34.52
C ALA A 428 -4.37 -0.14 33.89
N ARG A 429 -5.19 0.06 32.85
CA ARG A 429 -5.90 -1.01 32.13
C ARG A 429 -5.09 -1.64 31.00
N TYR A 430 -3.97 -1.06 30.57
CA TYR A 430 -3.25 -1.48 29.36
C TYR A 430 -2.94 -2.98 29.30
N ASN A 431 -2.31 -3.53 30.34
CA ASN A 431 -1.95 -4.96 30.38
C ASN A 431 -3.19 -5.88 30.33
N GLU A 432 -4.29 -5.43 30.92
CA GLU A 432 -5.56 -6.15 30.86
C GLU A 432 -6.16 -6.08 29.46
N SER A 433 -6.15 -4.92 28.81
CA SER A 433 -6.61 -4.77 27.42
C SER A 433 -5.76 -5.57 26.42
N LEU A 434 -4.46 -5.71 26.65
CA LEU A 434 -3.59 -6.62 25.87
C LEU A 434 -4.04 -8.08 26.00
N ARG A 435 -4.24 -8.52 27.25
CA ARG A 435 -4.71 -9.88 27.56
C ARG A 435 -6.08 -10.15 26.92
N ARG A 436 -7.01 -9.20 27.05
CA ARG A 436 -8.34 -9.27 26.45
C ARG A 436 -8.31 -9.27 24.92
N GLY A 437 -7.34 -8.61 24.30
CA GLY A 437 -7.10 -8.69 22.86
C GLY A 437 -6.75 -10.12 22.41
N GLN A 438 -5.95 -10.85 23.20
CA GLN A 438 -5.70 -12.27 22.96
C GLN A 438 -6.96 -13.12 23.15
N GLU A 439 -7.77 -12.85 24.18
CA GLU A 439 -9.04 -13.58 24.38
C GLU A 439 -10.00 -13.42 23.19
N PHE A 440 -10.08 -12.22 22.61
CA PHE A 440 -10.88 -12.00 21.41
C PHE A 440 -10.33 -12.76 20.20
N ARG A 441 -9.00 -12.85 20.07
CA ARG A 441 -8.35 -13.65 19.03
C ARG A 441 -8.70 -15.13 19.14
N ASP A 442 -8.68 -15.66 20.36
CA ASP A 442 -9.03 -17.05 20.64
C ASP A 442 -10.52 -17.28 20.35
N PHE A 443 -11.41 -16.38 20.81
CA PHE A 443 -12.84 -16.39 20.46
C PHE A 443 -13.06 -16.40 18.93
N TYR A 444 -12.35 -15.55 18.19
CA TYR A 444 -12.51 -15.47 16.74
C TYR A 444 -12.08 -16.76 16.04
N SER A 445 -10.98 -17.35 16.51
CA SER A 445 -10.44 -18.61 15.96
C SER A 445 -11.30 -19.82 16.34
N GLU A 446 -12.03 -19.78 17.46
CA GLU A 446 -12.87 -20.89 17.92
C GLU A 446 -14.29 -20.82 17.36
N TYR A 447 -14.90 -19.63 17.30
CA TYR A 447 -16.33 -19.49 17.02
C TYR A 447 -16.66 -18.82 15.68
N ILE A 448 -15.71 -18.11 15.07
CA ILE A 448 -15.98 -17.33 13.83
C ILE A 448 -15.31 -17.96 12.62
N LEU A 449 -13.99 -18.19 12.68
CA LEU A 449 -13.21 -18.76 11.58
C LEU A 449 -12.20 -19.79 12.08
N PRO A 450 -12.64 -21.04 12.39
CA PRO A 450 -11.76 -22.12 12.77
C PRO A 450 -10.90 -22.66 11.63
N THR A 451 -9.78 -23.26 12.00
CA THR A 451 -8.90 -23.99 11.07
C THR A 451 -9.40 -25.42 10.84
N ASP A 452 -9.17 -25.95 9.65
CA ASP A 452 -9.40 -27.35 9.28
C ASP A 452 -8.14 -27.96 8.66
N ASN A 453 -7.83 -29.21 8.96
CA ASN A 453 -6.61 -29.86 8.48
C ASN A 453 -6.62 -30.17 6.96
N THR A 454 -7.79 -30.16 6.32
CA THR A 454 -7.97 -30.51 4.90
C THR A 454 -8.07 -29.25 4.02
N THR A 455 -8.71 -28.20 4.53
CA THR A 455 -8.95 -26.94 3.80
C THR A 455 -8.16 -25.76 4.34
N CYS A 456 -7.33 -25.97 5.36
CA CYS A 456 -6.69 -24.94 6.21
C CYS A 456 -7.68 -24.12 7.02
N SER A 457 -8.65 -23.48 6.35
CA SER A 457 -9.77 -22.75 6.96
C SER A 457 -11.04 -23.58 6.82
N GLU A 458 -11.81 -23.79 7.88
CA GLU A 458 -13.05 -24.58 7.82
C GLU A 458 -14.08 -23.96 6.86
N SER A 459 -14.13 -22.63 6.83
CA SER A 459 -14.99 -21.84 5.95
C SER A 459 -14.26 -20.60 5.45
N ILE A 460 -14.87 -19.91 4.48
CA ILE A 460 -14.51 -18.54 4.12
C ILE A 460 -15.61 -17.63 4.65
N LEU A 461 -15.25 -16.57 5.37
CA LEU A 461 -16.20 -15.52 5.74
C LEU A 461 -16.19 -14.45 4.65
N ALA A 462 -17.34 -14.25 4.01
CA ALA A 462 -17.54 -13.29 2.94
C ALA A 462 -18.40 -12.12 3.42
N SER A 463 -18.01 -10.91 3.05
CA SER A 463 -18.64 -9.67 3.49
C SER A 463 -18.40 -8.56 2.47
N THR A 464 -18.93 -7.37 2.71
CA THR A 464 -18.58 -6.18 1.95
C THR A 464 -18.50 -4.95 2.85
N TYR A 465 -17.62 -4.02 2.49
CA TYR A 465 -17.46 -2.74 3.17
C TYR A 465 -18.07 -1.58 2.38
N GLU A 466 -19.02 -1.89 1.48
CA GLU A 466 -19.71 -0.87 0.69
C GLU A 466 -20.57 0.04 1.58
N ASP A 467 -20.34 1.34 1.45
CA ASP A 467 -21.17 2.37 2.08
C ASP A 467 -22.39 2.68 1.18
N ALA A 468 -23.52 3.10 1.78
CA ALA A 468 -24.70 3.51 1.01
C ALA A 468 -24.39 4.60 -0.05
N LEU A 469 -23.48 5.52 0.27
CA LEU A 469 -22.95 6.54 -0.64
C LEU A 469 -21.44 6.71 -0.47
N PRO A 470 -20.69 7.07 -1.54
CA PRO A 470 -19.27 7.41 -1.41
C PRO A 470 -19.07 8.57 -0.45
N GLN A 471 -18.20 8.41 0.54
CA GLN A 471 -17.81 9.51 1.41
C GLN A 471 -17.05 10.56 0.59
N ASN A 472 -17.60 11.78 0.52
CA ASN A 472 -17.03 12.85 -0.30
C ASN A 472 -16.12 13.76 0.55
N ARG A 473 -15.02 14.20 -0.05
CA ARG A 473 -14.05 15.15 0.53
C ARG A 473 -14.67 16.52 0.87
N GLN A 474 -15.83 16.86 0.29
CA GLN A 474 -16.56 18.10 0.60
C GLN A 474 -17.35 18.04 1.92
N THR A 475 -17.55 16.85 2.49
CA THR A 475 -18.24 16.70 3.77
C THR A 475 -17.21 16.74 4.89
N LEU A 476 -17.18 17.85 5.64
CA LEU A 476 -16.40 17.92 6.89
C LEU A 476 -16.97 16.90 7.87
N ILE A 477 -16.16 15.90 8.22
CA ILE A 477 -16.50 14.96 9.30
C ILE A 477 -16.24 15.71 10.61
N PRO A 478 -17.25 15.93 11.48
CA PRO A 478 -17.05 16.66 12.73
C PRO A 478 -15.99 16.00 13.61
N PHE A 479 -15.11 16.81 14.18
CA PHE A 479 -14.09 16.35 15.13
C PHE A 479 -14.75 15.72 16.37
N GLY A 480 -14.30 14.53 16.78
CA GLY A 480 -14.82 13.84 17.99
C GLY A 480 -15.93 12.81 17.75
N VAL A 481 -16.41 12.62 16.52
CA VAL A 481 -17.30 11.48 16.22
C VAL A 481 -16.45 10.22 15.99
N THR A 482 -16.08 9.57 17.09
CA THR A 482 -15.69 8.14 17.11
C THR A 482 -16.78 7.27 17.74
N GLY A 483 -17.86 7.87 18.23
CA GLY A 483 -19.05 7.19 18.73
C GLY A 483 -19.88 6.60 17.60
N GLY A 484 -19.38 5.52 17.02
CA GLY A 484 -20.17 4.59 16.21
C GLY A 484 -20.28 3.27 16.96
N SER A 485 -21.35 2.50 16.72
CA SER A 485 -21.39 1.10 17.14
C SER A 485 -20.19 0.35 16.54
N ALA A 486 -19.69 -0.70 17.20
CA ALA A 486 -18.65 -1.57 16.66
C ALA A 486 -19.09 -2.29 15.36
N THR A 487 -20.35 -2.11 14.96
CA THR A 487 -20.95 -2.56 13.70
C THR A 487 -20.93 -1.50 12.58
N GLY A 488 -20.53 -0.26 12.85
CA GLY A 488 -20.45 0.79 11.82
C GLY A 488 -19.33 0.55 10.79
N PRO A 489 -19.30 1.24 9.63
CA PRO A 489 -18.42 0.88 8.50
C PRO A 489 -16.92 0.82 8.83
N PHE A 490 -16.36 1.81 9.55
CA PHE A 490 -14.96 1.73 10.02
C PHE A 490 -14.77 0.64 11.08
N TRP A 491 -15.76 0.46 11.95
CA TRP A 491 -15.67 -0.53 13.00
C TRP A 491 -15.83 -1.95 12.47
N SER A 492 -16.47 -2.14 11.32
CA SER A 492 -16.65 -3.46 10.70
C SER A 492 -15.33 -4.15 10.35
N THR A 493 -14.26 -3.37 10.09
CA THR A 493 -12.90 -3.86 9.82
C THR A 493 -12.06 -4.10 11.08
N VAL A 494 -12.48 -3.63 12.26
CA VAL A 494 -11.70 -3.75 13.51
C VAL A 494 -11.76 -5.16 14.11
N PRO A 495 -12.91 -5.84 14.25
CA PRO A 495 -12.98 -7.20 14.76
C PRO A 495 -12.05 -8.20 14.07
N PRO A 496 -12.00 -8.31 12.73
CA PRO A 496 -11.04 -9.23 12.09
C PRO A 496 -9.57 -8.82 12.33
N SER A 497 -9.26 -7.55 12.59
CA SER A 497 -7.91 -7.17 13.02
C SER A 497 -7.53 -7.77 14.37
N PHE A 498 -8.44 -7.75 15.35
CA PHE A 498 -8.25 -8.40 16.66
C PHE A 498 -8.24 -9.91 16.55
N GLY A 499 -9.13 -10.47 15.71
CA GLY A 499 -9.13 -11.88 15.35
C GLY A 499 -7.81 -12.36 14.74
N GLY A 500 -6.98 -11.44 14.26
CA GLY A 500 -5.66 -11.73 13.68
C GLY A 500 -5.74 -12.56 12.40
N VAL A 501 -6.93 -12.63 11.78
CA VAL A 501 -7.20 -13.38 10.56
C VAL A 501 -6.69 -12.65 9.33
N SER A 502 -6.51 -13.41 8.26
CA SER A 502 -6.21 -12.85 6.94
C SER A 502 -7.48 -12.37 6.27
N GLU A 503 -7.37 -11.30 5.48
CA GLU A 503 -8.49 -10.74 4.75
C GLU A 503 -8.03 -10.11 3.43
N ILE A 504 -8.75 -10.40 2.36
CA ILE A 504 -8.55 -9.77 1.05
C ILE A 504 -9.78 -8.97 0.63
N ILE A 505 -9.54 -7.85 -0.04
CA ILE A 505 -10.55 -7.10 -0.80
C ILE A 505 -10.42 -7.47 -2.26
N VAL A 506 -11.55 -7.78 -2.88
CA VAL A 506 -11.67 -8.19 -4.28
C VAL A 506 -12.64 -7.25 -4.98
N PRO A 507 -12.18 -6.38 -5.89
CA PRO A 507 -13.07 -5.60 -6.72
C PRO A 507 -13.76 -6.53 -7.71
N PHE A 508 -15.07 -6.34 -7.92
CA PHE A 508 -15.83 -7.21 -8.83
C PHE A 508 -16.76 -6.46 -9.79
N GLY A 509 -17.01 -5.17 -9.54
CA GLY A 509 -17.90 -4.39 -10.37
C GLY A 509 -17.82 -2.89 -10.10
N GLN A 510 -18.73 -2.16 -10.70
CA GLN A 510 -18.93 -0.75 -10.42
C GLN A 510 -20.39 -0.38 -10.68
N MET A 511 -20.89 0.65 -10.01
CA MET A 511 -22.27 1.10 -10.15
C MET A 511 -22.35 2.62 -10.32
N PRO A 512 -23.35 3.13 -11.08
CA PRO A 512 -23.52 4.55 -11.28
C PRO A 512 -24.00 5.24 -9.99
N TYR A 513 -23.55 6.47 -9.78
CA TYR A 513 -24.09 7.38 -8.77
C TYR A 513 -24.12 8.81 -9.32
N TRP A 514 -25.03 9.64 -8.80
CA TRP A 514 -25.06 11.05 -9.15
C TRP A 514 -24.02 11.82 -8.33
N SER A 515 -23.01 12.41 -8.97
CA SER A 515 -22.05 13.25 -8.28
C SER A 515 -22.57 14.69 -8.16
N ASN A 516 -22.71 15.16 -6.93
CA ASN A 516 -22.98 16.57 -6.66
C ASN A 516 -21.81 17.49 -7.02
N TYR A 517 -20.60 16.94 -7.16
CA TYR A 517 -19.41 17.66 -7.56
C TYR A 517 -19.37 17.89 -9.07
N THR A 518 -19.39 16.81 -9.86
CA THR A 518 -19.30 16.92 -11.33
C THR A 518 -20.63 17.22 -12.00
N ARG A 519 -21.75 17.17 -11.27
CA ARG A 519 -23.11 17.40 -11.76
C ARG A 519 -23.50 16.47 -12.91
N ARG A 520 -23.00 15.23 -12.87
CA ARG A 520 -23.33 14.15 -13.79
C ARG A 520 -23.25 12.80 -13.09
N THR A 521 -23.69 11.76 -13.79
CA THR A 521 -23.48 10.38 -13.35
C THR A 521 -22.00 10.03 -13.43
N GLU A 522 -21.46 9.55 -12.32
CA GLU A 522 -20.13 8.96 -12.19
C GLU A 522 -20.28 7.51 -11.73
N TYR A 523 -19.18 6.77 -11.62
CA TYR A 523 -19.21 5.36 -11.21
C TYR A 523 -18.36 5.15 -9.97
N ARG A 524 -18.90 4.40 -9.02
CA ARG A 524 -18.16 3.93 -7.85
C ARG A 524 -17.83 2.45 -8.02
N PRO A 525 -16.64 2.00 -7.59
CA PRO A 525 -16.34 0.57 -7.57
C PRO A 525 -17.24 -0.17 -6.59
N LEU A 526 -17.35 -1.48 -6.78
CA LEU A 526 -17.93 -2.44 -5.86
C LEU A 526 -16.89 -3.51 -5.52
N SER A 527 -16.76 -3.80 -4.23
CA SER A 527 -15.79 -4.77 -3.73
C SER A 527 -16.41 -5.75 -2.73
N ALA A 528 -15.89 -6.95 -2.75
CA ALA A 528 -16.16 -7.98 -1.76
C ALA A 528 -14.95 -8.13 -0.83
N SER A 529 -15.21 -8.60 0.39
CA SER A 529 -14.19 -9.01 1.33
C SER A 529 -14.27 -10.51 1.59
N PHE A 530 -13.12 -11.16 1.66
CA PHE A 530 -13.01 -12.57 2.02
C PHE A 530 -11.98 -12.76 3.12
N GLN A 531 -12.36 -13.49 4.16
CA GLN A 531 -11.52 -13.82 5.29
C GLN A 531 -11.30 -15.33 5.37
N ALA A 532 -10.10 -15.72 5.79
CA ALA A 532 -9.75 -17.09 6.10
C ALA A 532 -9.14 -17.14 7.51
N ALA A 533 -9.23 -18.32 8.14
CA ALA A 533 -8.65 -18.57 9.45
C ALA A 533 -7.18 -18.11 9.53
N ARG A 534 -6.75 -17.72 10.72
CA ARG A 534 -5.39 -17.23 10.95
C ARG A 534 -4.35 -18.27 10.50
N GLY A 535 -3.41 -17.85 9.65
CA GLY A 535 -2.40 -18.71 9.02
C GLY A 535 -2.83 -19.35 7.70
N CYS A 536 -4.08 -19.16 7.26
CA CYS A 536 -4.62 -19.76 6.04
C CYS A 536 -4.76 -18.77 4.87
N ASP A 537 -3.90 -17.74 4.85
CA ASP A 537 -3.90 -16.66 3.86
C ASP A 537 -3.88 -17.19 2.42
N ALA A 538 -3.11 -18.25 2.17
CA ALA A 538 -2.99 -18.87 0.85
C ALA A 538 -4.35 -19.35 0.28
N VAL A 539 -5.34 -19.64 1.14
CA VAL A 539 -6.71 -19.99 0.70
C VAL A 539 -7.33 -18.83 -0.10
N LEU A 540 -7.10 -17.61 0.35
CA LEU A 540 -7.65 -16.40 -0.26
C LEU A 540 -6.99 -16.11 -1.62
N PHE A 541 -5.70 -16.39 -1.78
CA PHE A 541 -5.02 -16.20 -3.07
C PHE A 541 -5.39 -17.27 -4.09
N ARG A 542 -5.60 -18.52 -3.66
CA ARG A 542 -6.17 -19.57 -4.53
C ARG A 542 -7.59 -19.22 -4.98
N LEU A 543 -8.40 -18.63 -4.09
CA LEU A 543 -9.71 -18.10 -4.44
C LEU A 543 -9.58 -17.05 -5.57
N VAL A 544 -8.69 -16.07 -5.42
CA VAL A 544 -8.43 -15.03 -6.44
C VAL A 544 -7.99 -15.65 -7.76
N ASP A 545 -6.99 -16.53 -7.75
CA ASP A 545 -6.47 -17.13 -8.99
C ASP A 545 -7.57 -17.88 -9.75
N LYS A 546 -8.38 -18.67 -9.05
CA LYS A 546 -9.47 -19.45 -9.65
C LYS A 546 -10.59 -18.55 -10.17
N LEU A 547 -10.97 -17.51 -9.42
CA LEU A 547 -11.96 -16.54 -9.89
C LEU A 547 -11.48 -15.78 -11.13
N ALA A 548 -10.19 -15.44 -11.20
CA ALA A 548 -9.59 -14.78 -12.36
C ALA A 548 -9.52 -15.73 -13.57
N GLU A 549 -9.16 -17.00 -13.36
CA GLU A 549 -9.12 -18.04 -14.39
C GLU A 549 -10.46 -18.21 -15.12
N VAL A 550 -11.58 -18.15 -14.37
CA VAL A 550 -12.93 -18.26 -14.95
C VAL A 550 -13.57 -16.92 -15.31
N GLY A 551 -12.84 -15.81 -15.17
CA GLY A 551 -13.30 -14.48 -15.55
C GLY A 551 -14.42 -13.90 -14.67
N ILE A 552 -14.57 -14.38 -13.43
CA ILE A 552 -15.50 -13.77 -12.46
C ILE A 552 -14.94 -12.44 -11.95
N ILE A 553 -13.62 -12.32 -11.85
CA ILE A 553 -12.89 -11.10 -11.50
C ILE A 553 -11.86 -10.79 -12.58
N SER A 554 -11.42 -9.53 -12.64
CA SER A 554 -10.46 -9.09 -13.66
C SER A 554 -9.58 -7.94 -13.15
N GLU A 555 -8.62 -7.54 -13.98
CA GLU A 555 -7.80 -6.36 -13.70
C GLU A 555 -8.64 -5.08 -13.76
N VAL A 556 -8.38 -4.16 -12.82
CA VAL A 556 -9.04 -2.86 -12.77
C VAL A 556 -8.19 -1.77 -13.44
N GLN A 557 -8.86 -0.81 -14.07
CA GLN A 557 -8.23 0.30 -14.79
C GLN A 557 -7.68 1.35 -13.83
N THR A 558 -6.86 2.29 -14.29
CA THR A 558 -6.62 3.54 -13.56
C THR A 558 -7.65 4.61 -13.93
N GLY A 559 -7.68 5.72 -13.19
CA GLY A 559 -8.58 6.85 -13.46
C GLY A 559 -9.98 6.67 -12.85
N SER A 560 -10.98 7.33 -13.45
CA SER A 560 -12.33 7.47 -12.87
C SER A 560 -13.14 6.18 -12.81
N LEU A 561 -12.88 5.23 -13.69
CA LEU A 561 -13.62 3.97 -13.79
C LEU A 561 -12.76 2.80 -13.34
N ALA A 562 -13.33 1.88 -12.54
CA ALA A 562 -12.65 0.63 -12.22
C ALA A 562 -12.70 -0.34 -13.41
N TYR A 563 -13.80 -0.31 -14.17
CA TYR A 563 -14.06 -1.15 -15.33
C TYR A 563 -14.58 -0.32 -16.51
N SER A 564 -14.33 -0.76 -17.75
CA SER A 564 -14.94 -0.15 -18.94
C SER A 564 -16.47 -0.19 -18.87
N LEU A 565 -17.13 0.83 -19.46
CA LEU A 565 -18.59 0.90 -19.60
C LEU A 565 -19.12 0.12 -20.80
#